data_AF-A0A165L7L6-F1
#
_entry.id   AF-A0A165L7L6-F1
#
_cell.length_a   1.000
_cell.length_b   1.000
_cell.length_c   1.000
_cell.angle_alpha   90.00
_cell.angle_beta   90.00
_cell.angle_gamma   90.00
#
_symmetry.space_group_name_H-M   'P 1'
#
loop_
_entity.id
_entity.type
_entity.pdbx_description
1 polymer ?
#
loop_
_entity_poly.entity_id
_entity_poly.type
_entity_poly.pdbx_seq_one_letter_code
_entity_poly.pdbx_strand_id
1 'polypeptide(L)'
;MGGFDSYCFICGGQAQVASVINGQFKTDAKDVPVNRRRPFLLDKEDSAFQEDLVTIGPYDENNEEIIRPDEIYRGAMPALPSEVERLESIDPDTIRMIDKCIPGGCHDLGGLDGHDGHGYTINAAVYPFGHALCFRLLEAFTPRLMQPVGKFWATVRALNGVKYTRIIKGVDYGDIAGAQEQYVNPFHGYGSYALDEALPPSLRDALRQNEVDPSILRDYWLGTGRMYTWVRPDKFPVHQAFSDGLKLLDCPDRSSAGSLAPFQALPLDVLLAVTQHQSLRDVLSLLALCTSVRACLTPLIDTIARQHLPASAFPSAFEQEWWNELVRKAGGQSRDFPWFSYARQCYQSPSMRNRERIWGICKQLEELAIQHHVLQ
;
A
#
# COMPACT_ATOMS: atom_id res chain seq x y z
N MET A 1 -30.02 13.41 -5.33
CA MET A 1 -28.90 14.08 -4.62
C MET A 1 -27.63 13.44 -5.13
N GLY A 2 -26.82 14.18 -5.89
CA GLY A 2 -25.57 13.67 -6.47
C GLY A 2 -24.50 13.66 -5.38
N GLY A 3 -24.07 12.45 -5.00
CA GLY A 3 -23.04 12.24 -3.98
C GLY A 3 -21.71 11.88 -4.65
N PHE A 4 -20.72 12.71 -4.39
CA PHE A 4 -19.38 12.71 -4.96
C PHE A 4 -18.59 11.39 -4.65
N ASP A 5 -17.78 10.85 -5.58
CA ASP A 5 -16.30 11.02 -5.51
C ASP A 5 -15.32 10.03 -4.82
N SER A 6 -15.34 8.69 -4.90
CA SER A 6 -14.17 7.89 -4.41
C SER A 6 -13.08 7.67 -5.45
N TYR A 7 -11.85 7.79 -5.00
CA TYR A 7 -10.75 8.23 -5.82
C TYR A 7 -9.50 7.56 -5.28
N CYS A 8 -9.14 6.39 -5.77
CA CYS A 8 -8.01 5.69 -5.17
C CYS A 8 -7.26 4.86 -6.19
N PHE A 9 -6.08 5.34 -6.59
CA PHE A 9 -4.99 4.43 -6.91
C PHE A 9 -4.05 4.24 -5.70
N ILE A 10 -4.68 3.87 -4.57
CA ILE A 10 -4.12 3.18 -3.40
C ILE A 10 -3.93 4.02 -2.11
N CYS A 11 -4.40 5.27 -2.08
CA CYS A 11 -5.13 5.89 -0.94
C CYS A 11 -5.52 7.36 -1.17
N GLY A 12 -5.10 7.98 -2.28
CA GLY A 12 -5.19 9.44 -2.56
C GLY A 12 -6.56 10.10 -2.60
N GLY A 13 -7.64 9.41 -2.22
CA GLY A 13 -8.94 10.06 -2.08
C GLY A 13 -8.90 11.12 -0.98
N GLN A 14 -8.17 10.87 0.10
CA GLN A 14 -8.06 11.84 1.18
C GLN A 14 -6.59 12.24 1.38
N ALA A 15 -6.03 12.97 0.42
CA ALA A 15 -4.69 13.56 0.51
C ALA A 15 -4.50 14.53 1.70
N GLN A 16 -5.55 14.76 2.49
CA GLN A 16 -5.55 15.56 3.71
C GLN A 16 -5.66 14.72 5.00
N VAL A 17 -5.48 13.39 4.95
CA VAL A 17 -5.60 12.50 6.12
C VAL A 17 -4.77 12.96 7.31
N ALA A 18 -3.53 13.40 7.08
CA ALA A 18 -2.68 13.91 8.15
C ALA A 18 -3.32 15.12 8.86
N SER A 19 -3.90 16.06 8.09
CA SER A 19 -4.60 17.23 8.62
C SER A 19 -5.85 16.80 9.41
N VAL A 20 -6.66 15.90 8.85
CA VAL A 20 -7.89 15.40 9.47
C VAL A 20 -7.61 14.69 10.79
N ILE A 21 -6.65 13.76 10.81
CA ILE A 21 -6.21 13.08 12.04
C ILE A 21 -5.77 14.12 13.08
N ASN A 22 -4.90 15.05 12.69
CA ASN A 22 -4.41 16.08 13.60
C ASN A 22 -5.54 16.96 14.16
N GLY A 23 -6.50 17.34 13.32
CA GLY A 23 -7.72 18.04 13.72
C GLY A 23 -8.51 17.24 14.75
N GLN A 24 -8.74 15.96 14.49
CA GLN A 24 -9.50 15.09 15.37
C GLN A 24 -8.84 14.93 16.74
N PHE A 25 -7.53 14.70 16.76
CA PHE A 25 -6.76 14.63 18.00
C PHE A 25 -6.78 15.95 18.76
N LYS A 26 -6.84 17.11 18.09
CA LYS A 26 -6.99 18.42 18.74
C LYS A 26 -8.39 18.59 19.35
N THR A 27 -9.43 18.10 18.70
CA THR A 27 -10.83 18.21 19.16
C THR A 27 -11.12 17.25 20.32
N ASP A 28 -10.89 15.95 20.12
CA ASP A 28 -11.39 14.91 21.04
C ASP A 28 -10.44 14.53 22.17
N ALA A 29 -9.15 14.71 21.91
CA ALA A 29 -8.08 14.41 22.85
C ALA A 29 -7.40 15.69 23.33
N LYS A 30 -8.10 16.84 23.35
CA LYS A 30 -7.54 18.16 23.70
C LYS A 30 -6.76 18.18 25.02
N ASP A 31 -7.21 17.41 26.01
CA ASP A 31 -6.61 17.31 27.35
C ASP A 31 -5.43 16.32 27.43
N VAL A 32 -5.14 15.58 26.35
CA VAL A 32 -4.06 14.58 26.30
C VAL A 32 -2.74 15.24 25.86
N PRO A 33 -1.60 15.05 26.55
CA PRO A 33 -0.32 15.63 26.11
C PRO A 33 0.09 15.22 24.68
N VAL A 34 0.65 16.14 23.89
CA VAL A 34 1.05 15.92 22.48
C VAL A 34 1.97 14.71 22.31
N ASN A 35 2.93 14.52 23.22
CA ASN A 35 3.86 13.38 23.18
C ASN A 35 3.14 12.02 23.22
N ARG A 36 1.97 11.93 23.88
CA ARG A 36 1.18 10.69 23.92
C ARG A 36 0.40 10.44 22.63
N ARG A 37 0.05 11.51 21.90
CA ARG A 37 -0.64 11.42 20.61
C ARG A 37 0.31 11.01 19.48
N ARG A 38 1.58 11.40 19.58
CA ARG A 38 2.61 11.24 18.54
C ARG A 38 2.71 9.84 17.90
N PRO A 39 2.63 8.71 18.63
CA PRO A 39 2.68 7.37 18.01
C PRO A 39 1.51 7.05 17.07
N PHE A 40 0.40 7.78 17.18
CA PHE A 40 -0.79 7.62 16.34
C PHE A 40 -0.84 8.61 15.17
N LEU A 41 0.09 9.56 15.10
CA LEU A 41 0.14 10.55 14.03
C LEU A 41 1.06 10.06 12.92
N LEU A 42 0.73 10.42 11.69
CA LEU A 42 1.63 10.28 10.55
C LEU A 42 2.88 11.13 10.79
N ASP A 43 4.05 10.61 10.43
CA ASP A 43 5.27 11.40 10.48
C ASP A 43 5.33 12.41 9.32
N LYS A 44 6.40 13.23 9.30
CA LYS A 44 6.55 14.27 8.28
C LYS A 44 6.62 13.69 6.86
N GLU A 45 7.26 12.53 6.70
CA GLU A 45 7.42 11.90 5.39
C GLU A 45 6.11 11.26 4.91
N ASP A 46 5.35 10.64 5.80
CA ASP A 46 4.02 10.12 5.49
C ASP A 46 3.04 11.24 5.18
N SER A 47 3.13 12.37 5.89
CA SER A 47 2.31 13.56 5.61
C SER A 47 2.63 14.15 4.24
N ALA A 48 3.92 14.32 3.91
CA ALA A 48 4.33 14.80 2.59
C ALA A 48 3.91 13.85 1.46
N PHE A 49 3.91 12.54 1.71
CA PHE A 49 3.41 11.54 0.77
C PHE A 49 1.92 11.71 0.46
N GLN A 50 1.10 12.17 1.41
CA GLN A 50 -0.32 12.43 1.14
C GLN A 50 -0.52 13.56 0.13
N GLU A 51 0.38 14.55 0.10
CA GLU A 51 0.28 15.73 -0.76
C GLU A 51 0.95 15.52 -2.12
N ASP A 52 1.77 14.49 -2.31
CA ASP A 52 2.48 14.20 -3.56
C ASP A 52 1.61 13.36 -4.51
N LEU A 53 0.85 14.04 -5.37
CA LEU A 53 -0.15 13.44 -6.25
C LEU A 53 0.24 13.51 -7.73
N VAL A 54 -0.37 12.62 -8.50
CA VAL A 54 -0.24 12.49 -9.95
C VAL A 54 -1.62 12.25 -10.54
N THR A 55 -1.93 12.89 -11.66
CA THR A 55 -3.12 12.61 -12.48
C THR A 55 -2.73 12.10 -13.87
N ILE A 56 -3.52 11.21 -14.44
CA ILE A 56 -3.29 10.58 -15.74
C ILE A 56 -4.54 10.77 -16.59
N GLY A 57 -4.38 11.22 -17.82
CA GLY A 57 -5.52 11.36 -18.71
C GLY A 57 -5.19 12.04 -20.04
N PRO A 58 -6.24 12.34 -20.83
CA PRO A 58 -6.10 13.09 -22.07
C PRO A 58 -5.89 14.57 -21.76
N TYR A 59 -4.63 14.99 -21.80
CA TYR A 59 -4.19 16.37 -21.66
C TYR A 59 -3.59 16.85 -22.97
N ASP A 60 -3.86 18.11 -23.33
CA ASP A 60 -3.24 18.71 -24.52
C ASP A 60 -1.76 19.05 -24.27
N GLU A 61 -1.10 19.68 -25.24
CA GLU A 61 0.31 20.09 -25.14
C GLU A 61 0.60 21.08 -24.00
N ASN A 62 -0.40 21.87 -23.59
CA ASN A 62 -0.35 22.85 -22.51
C ASN A 62 -0.79 22.27 -21.15
N ASN A 63 -1.02 20.95 -21.08
CA ASN A 63 -1.59 20.25 -19.93
C ASN A 63 -3.06 20.59 -19.64
N GLU A 64 -3.80 21.15 -20.60
CA GLU A 64 -5.22 21.42 -20.44
C GLU A 64 -6.05 20.15 -20.63
N GLU A 65 -7.15 20.04 -19.88
CA GLU A 65 -8.06 18.90 -19.97
C GLU A 65 -8.80 18.87 -21.30
N ILE A 66 -8.57 17.81 -22.08
CA ILE A 66 -9.25 17.64 -23.37
C ILE A 66 -10.72 17.26 -23.15
N ILE A 67 -11.01 16.38 -22.19
CA ILE A 67 -12.35 15.86 -21.92
C ILE A 67 -12.95 16.58 -20.73
N ARG A 68 -14.25 16.86 -20.76
CA ARG A 68 -14.97 17.46 -19.63
C ARG A 68 -15.78 16.40 -18.89
N PRO A 69 -15.31 15.88 -17.73
CA PRO A 69 -15.98 14.77 -17.07
C PRO A 69 -17.39 15.11 -16.61
N ASP A 70 -17.64 16.36 -16.23
CA ASP A 70 -18.95 16.86 -15.81
C ASP A 70 -20.00 16.80 -16.93
N GLU A 71 -19.58 16.88 -18.19
CA GLU A 71 -20.43 16.74 -19.37
C GLU A 71 -20.78 15.27 -19.69
N ILE A 72 -19.95 14.32 -19.25
CA ILE A 72 -20.16 12.87 -19.37
C ILE A 72 -21.02 12.36 -18.21
N TYR A 73 -20.75 12.79 -16.98
CA TYR A 73 -21.33 12.24 -15.76
C TYR A 73 -22.40 13.14 -15.14
N ARG A 74 -23.43 13.49 -15.90
CA ARG A 74 -24.49 14.46 -15.52
C ARG A 74 -25.52 13.92 -14.50
N GLY A 75 -25.11 13.07 -13.57
CA GLY A 75 -25.97 12.50 -12.53
C GLY A 75 -27.17 11.74 -13.08
N ALA A 76 -28.37 12.32 -12.95
CA ALA A 76 -29.62 11.73 -13.47
C ALA A 76 -29.89 12.06 -14.95
N MET A 77 -29.10 12.95 -15.55
CA MET A 77 -29.21 13.27 -16.97
C MET A 77 -28.35 12.33 -17.82
N PRO A 78 -28.79 11.99 -19.05
CA PRO A 78 -27.99 11.21 -19.97
C PRO A 78 -26.67 11.94 -20.30
N ALA A 79 -25.60 11.18 -20.48
CA ALA A 79 -24.32 11.67 -20.96
C ALA A 79 -24.51 12.37 -22.32
N LEU A 80 -23.76 13.46 -22.56
CA LEU A 80 -23.76 14.10 -23.87
C LEU A 80 -23.08 13.16 -24.90
N PRO A 81 -23.78 12.70 -25.96
CA PRO A 81 -23.22 11.75 -26.92
C PRO A 81 -21.91 12.22 -27.56
N SER A 82 -21.77 13.53 -27.78
CA SER A 82 -20.57 14.14 -28.36
C SER A 82 -19.33 13.98 -27.48
N GLU A 83 -19.46 14.09 -26.15
CA GLU A 83 -18.31 13.92 -25.24
C GLU A 83 -17.99 12.43 -25.02
N VAL A 84 -18.98 11.55 -25.09
CA VAL A 84 -18.75 10.10 -25.11
C VAL A 84 -17.97 9.69 -26.36
N GLU A 85 -18.41 10.15 -27.54
CA GLU A 85 -17.71 9.91 -28.81
C GLU A 85 -16.28 10.47 -28.77
N ARG A 86 -16.11 11.67 -28.20
CA ARG A 86 -14.78 12.26 -28.00
C ARG A 86 -13.90 11.41 -27.10
N LEU A 87 -14.40 10.94 -25.95
CA LEU A 87 -13.67 10.05 -25.04
C LEU A 87 -13.29 8.71 -25.70
N GLU A 88 -14.18 8.16 -26.52
CA GLU A 88 -13.94 6.92 -27.28
C GLU A 88 -12.89 7.13 -28.38
N SER A 89 -12.81 8.33 -28.95
CA SER A 89 -11.84 8.70 -29.99
C SER A 89 -10.42 8.98 -29.48
N ILE A 90 -10.21 9.11 -28.16
CA ILE A 90 -8.89 9.37 -27.58
C ILE A 90 -7.96 8.18 -27.84
N ASP A 91 -6.83 8.49 -28.47
CA ASP A 91 -5.72 7.57 -28.66
C ASP A 91 -4.95 7.37 -27.34
N PRO A 92 -4.87 6.14 -26.81
CA PRO A 92 -4.06 5.82 -25.63
C PRO A 92 -2.62 6.34 -25.72
N ASP A 93 -2.02 6.42 -26.90
CA ASP A 93 -0.63 6.88 -27.06
C ASP A 93 -0.45 8.38 -26.80
N THR A 94 -1.55 9.16 -26.75
CA THR A 94 -1.55 10.59 -26.40
C THR A 94 -1.76 10.85 -24.92
N ILE A 95 -2.02 9.82 -24.11
CA ILE A 95 -2.29 9.97 -22.68
C ILE A 95 -1.03 10.44 -21.96
N ARG A 96 -1.21 11.42 -21.09
CA ARG A 96 -0.12 12.03 -20.32
C ARG A 96 -0.32 11.77 -18.83
N MET A 97 0.81 11.70 -18.12
CA MET A 97 0.87 11.71 -16.67
C MET A 97 1.38 13.09 -16.24
N ILE A 98 0.57 13.81 -15.45
CA ILE A 98 0.95 15.09 -14.86
C ILE A 98 1.42 14.82 -13.44
N ASP A 99 2.68 15.11 -13.17
CA ASP A 99 3.30 14.96 -11.87
C ASP A 99 3.17 16.22 -11.01
N LYS A 100 3.56 16.13 -9.73
CA LYS A 100 3.65 17.29 -8.83
C LYS A 100 2.30 18.01 -8.72
N CYS A 101 1.23 17.24 -8.56
CA CYS A 101 -0.06 17.75 -8.16
C CYS A 101 -0.14 17.72 -6.62
N ILE A 102 -0.92 18.63 -6.06
CA ILE A 102 -1.30 18.68 -4.65
C ILE A 102 -2.83 18.66 -4.54
N PRO A 103 -3.39 18.30 -3.37
CA PRO A 103 -4.82 18.46 -3.15
C PRO A 103 -5.23 19.93 -3.29
N GLY A 104 -6.17 20.21 -4.20
CA GLY A 104 -6.64 21.56 -4.45
C GLY A 104 -7.59 22.09 -3.38
N GLY A 105 -8.00 23.35 -3.50
CA GLY A 105 -8.90 24.00 -2.53
C GLY A 105 -10.26 23.32 -2.34
N CYS A 106 -10.72 22.55 -3.34
CA CYS A 106 -11.91 21.72 -3.32
C CYS A 106 -11.54 20.24 -3.57
N HIS A 107 -10.46 19.76 -2.97
CA HIS A 107 -10.02 18.37 -3.15
C HIS A 107 -11.09 17.35 -2.73
N ASP A 108 -11.86 17.71 -1.70
CA ASP A 108 -13.07 17.02 -1.25
C ASP A 108 -14.21 16.98 -2.28
N LEU A 109 -14.09 17.73 -3.39
CA LEU A 109 -15.04 17.73 -4.51
C LEU A 109 -14.40 17.26 -5.82
N GLY A 110 -13.16 16.77 -5.78
CA GLY A 110 -12.50 16.30 -6.99
C GLY A 110 -11.58 17.29 -7.67
N GLY A 111 -10.93 18.19 -6.92
CA GLY A 111 -9.92 19.12 -7.44
C GLY A 111 -8.48 18.74 -7.06
N LEU A 112 -7.56 18.91 -8.01
CA LEU A 112 -6.11 18.96 -7.77
C LEU A 112 -5.57 20.30 -8.24
N ASP A 113 -4.53 20.80 -7.58
CA ASP A 113 -3.77 21.94 -8.06
C ASP A 113 -2.37 21.46 -8.48
N GLY A 114 -1.93 21.83 -9.67
CA GLY A 114 -0.54 21.70 -10.10
C GLY A 114 0.35 22.67 -9.35
N HIS A 115 1.62 22.32 -9.18
CA HIS A 115 2.62 23.24 -8.64
C HIS A 115 2.83 24.52 -9.50
N ASP A 116 2.36 24.52 -10.74
CA ASP A 116 2.33 25.64 -11.67
C ASP A 116 1.06 26.51 -11.55
N GLY A 117 0.12 26.13 -10.69
CA GLY A 117 -1.14 26.84 -10.45
C GLY A 117 -2.30 26.43 -11.36
N HIS A 118 -2.11 25.45 -12.25
CA HIS A 118 -3.23 24.90 -13.03
C HIS A 118 -4.11 24.01 -12.16
N GLY A 119 -5.42 24.12 -12.30
CA GLY A 119 -6.38 23.24 -11.64
C GLY A 119 -6.69 22.04 -12.53
N TYR A 120 -6.78 20.86 -11.94
CA TYR A 120 -7.16 19.62 -12.63
C TYR A 120 -8.38 18.99 -11.97
N THR A 121 -9.27 18.49 -12.82
CA THR A 121 -10.40 17.65 -12.46
C THR A 121 -9.94 16.22 -12.30
N ILE A 122 -10.43 15.55 -11.28
CA ILE A 122 -10.18 14.12 -11.08
C ILE A 122 -11.45 13.31 -11.33
N ASN A 123 -11.28 12.17 -12.01
CA ASN A 123 -12.35 11.27 -12.35
C ASN A 123 -11.79 9.85 -12.53
N ALA A 124 -12.26 8.87 -11.75
CA ALA A 124 -11.68 7.53 -11.79
C ALA A 124 -11.80 6.80 -13.15
N ALA A 125 -12.59 7.31 -14.10
CA ALA A 125 -12.72 6.75 -15.44
C ALA A 125 -11.94 7.54 -16.52
N VAL A 126 -11.86 8.87 -16.40
CA VAL A 126 -11.23 9.75 -17.41
C VAL A 126 -9.89 10.30 -16.96
N TYR A 127 -9.80 10.72 -15.70
CA TYR A 127 -8.62 11.33 -15.08
C TYR A 127 -8.24 10.58 -13.79
N PRO A 128 -7.85 9.29 -13.87
CA PRO A 128 -7.36 8.56 -12.71
C PRO A 128 -6.16 9.26 -12.09
N PHE A 129 -6.13 9.31 -10.76
CA PHE A 129 -5.05 9.93 -10.00
C PHE A 129 -4.74 9.14 -8.75
N GLY A 130 -3.67 9.52 -8.07
CA GLY A 130 -3.20 8.90 -6.84
C GLY A 130 -1.86 9.44 -6.43
N HIS A 131 -1.27 8.82 -5.40
CA HIS A 131 0.05 9.23 -4.92
C HIS A 131 1.15 8.89 -5.93
N ALA A 132 2.08 9.82 -6.15
CA ALA A 132 3.14 9.67 -7.13
C ALA A 132 3.97 8.40 -6.90
N LEU A 133 4.32 8.11 -5.63
CA LEU A 133 5.05 6.90 -5.26
C LEU A 133 4.29 5.61 -5.61
N CYS A 134 2.95 5.59 -5.52
CA CYS A 134 2.16 4.42 -5.89
C CYS A 134 2.23 4.15 -7.40
N PHE A 135 2.23 5.19 -8.24
CA PHE A 135 2.41 5.03 -9.69
C PHE A 135 3.81 4.56 -10.07
N ARG A 136 4.85 5.03 -9.38
CA ARG A 136 6.22 4.51 -9.57
C ARG A 136 6.32 3.02 -9.22
N LEU A 137 5.63 2.61 -8.15
CA LEU A 137 5.54 1.19 -7.81
C LEU A 137 4.74 0.38 -8.84
N LEU A 138 3.63 0.92 -9.36
CA LEU A 138 2.87 0.28 -10.45
C LEU A 138 3.74 0.12 -11.71
N GLU A 139 4.52 1.13 -12.07
CA GLU A 139 5.45 1.07 -13.19
C GLU A 139 6.54 0.02 -12.97
N ALA A 140 7.10 -0.04 -11.76
CA ALA A 140 8.11 -1.03 -11.42
C ALA A 140 7.57 -2.46 -11.36
N PHE A 141 6.35 -2.65 -10.85
CA PHE A 141 5.76 -3.97 -10.63
C PHE A 141 5.08 -4.53 -11.89
N THR A 142 4.52 -3.65 -12.73
CA THR A 142 3.79 -4.02 -13.95
C THR A 142 4.18 -3.11 -15.11
N PRO A 143 5.44 -3.15 -15.58
CA PRO A 143 5.93 -2.25 -16.61
C PRO A 143 5.16 -2.37 -17.93
N ARG A 144 4.64 -3.55 -18.26
CA ARG A 144 3.83 -3.78 -19.47
C ARG A 144 2.55 -2.94 -19.51
N LEU A 145 1.97 -2.69 -18.33
CA LEU A 145 0.75 -1.90 -18.15
C LEU A 145 1.04 -0.39 -18.15
N MET A 146 2.19 0.03 -17.63
CA MET A 146 2.54 1.45 -17.49
C MET A 146 3.38 2.02 -18.63
N GLN A 147 3.88 1.19 -19.55
CA GLN A 147 4.71 1.62 -20.66
C GLN A 147 4.10 1.24 -22.03
N PRO A 148 3.49 2.21 -22.75
CA PRO A 148 3.19 3.59 -22.33
C PRO A 148 2.05 3.68 -21.30
N VAL A 149 1.96 4.81 -20.58
CA VAL A 149 0.95 5.06 -19.53
C VAL A 149 -0.49 5.00 -20.07
N GLY A 150 -0.65 5.22 -21.38
CA GLY A 150 -1.90 5.03 -22.10
C GLY A 150 -2.55 3.67 -21.92
N LYS A 151 -1.77 2.59 -21.75
CA LYS A 151 -2.31 1.25 -21.51
C LYS A 151 -3.01 1.14 -20.16
N PHE A 152 -2.43 1.74 -19.11
CA PHE A 152 -3.10 1.83 -17.81
C PHE A 152 -4.41 2.60 -17.94
N TRP A 153 -4.39 3.77 -18.58
CA TRP A 153 -5.58 4.58 -18.78
C TRP A 153 -6.67 3.85 -19.59
N ALA A 154 -6.29 3.18 -20.68
CA ALA A 154 -7.20 2.38 -21.50
C ALA A 154 -7.80 1.21 -20.70
N THR A 155 -7.02 0.58 -19.82
CA THR A 155 -7.50 -0.47 -18.90
C THR A 155 -8.55 0.09 -17.94
N VAL A 156 -8.26 1.22 -17.30
CA VAL A 156 -9.20 1.90 -16.40
C VAL A 156 -10.50 2.24 -17.13
N ARG A 157 -10.41 2.80 -18.35
CA ARG A 157 -11.57 3.11 -19.20
C ARG A 157 -12.37 1.86 -19.56
N ALA A 158 -11.71 0.77 -19.93
CA ALA A 158 -12.37 -0.49 -20.29
C ALA A 158 -13.14 -1.11 -19.12
N LEU A 159 -12.61 -1.00 -17.90
CA LEU A 159 -13.26 -1.49 -16.68
C LEU A 159 -14.42 -0.61 -16.25
N ASN A 160 -14.21 0.71 -16.28
CA ASN A 160 -15.14 1.67 -15.71
C ASN A 160 -16.26 2.06 -16.68
N GLY A 161 -15.96 2.11 -17.98
CA GLY A 161 -16.82 2.60 -19.04
C GLY A 161 -17.16 4.07 -18.87
N VAL A 162 -18.30 4.49 -19.44
CA VAL A 162 -18.89 5.84 -19.25
C VAL A 162 -19.74 5.93 -17.98
N LYS A 163 -19.55 5.02 -17.02
CA LYS A 163 -20.26 5.08 -15.75
C LYS A 163 -19.38 5.77 -14.73
N TYR A 164 -19.97 6.78 -14.11
CA TYR A 164 -19.40 7.40 -12.93
C TYR A 164 -19.13 6.30 -11.89
N THR A 165 -17.88 6.18 -11.50
CA THR A 165 -17.42 5.14 -10.60
C THR A 165 -16.36 5.71 -9.70
N ARG A 166 -16.30 5.12 -8.51
CA ARG A 166 -15.48 5.60 -7.42
C ARG A 166 -14.23 4.74 -7.18
N ILE A 167 -14.10 3.69 -7.98
CA ILE A 167 -12.99 2.75 -7.94
C ILE A 167 -12.77 2.24 -9.36
N ILE A 168 -11.61 1.66 -9.59
CA ILE A 168 -11.39 0.82 -10.77
C ILE A 168 -12.18 -0.47 -10.55
N LYS A 169 -13.20 -0.72 -11.37
CA LYS A 169 -14.06 -1.89 -11.22
C LYS A 169 -13.26 -3.18 -11.37
N GLY A 170 -13.60 -4.17 -10.55
CA GLY A 170 -12.93 -5.47 -10.55
C GLY A 170 -11.65 -5.55 -9.72
N VAL A 171 -11.18 -4.42 -9.17
CA VAL A 171 -10.01 -4.40 -8.27
C VAL A 171 -10.46 -4.58 -6.82
N ASP A 172 -9.89 -5.56 -6.14
CA ASP A 172 -9.95 -5.71 -4.70
C ASP A 172 -8.84 -4.86 -4.04
N TYR A 173 -9.26 -3.81 -3.36
CA TYR A 173 -8.39 -2.91 -2.60
C TYR A 173 -8.09 -3.42 -1.18
N GLY A 174 -8.49 -4.65 -0.87
CA GLY A 174 -8.35 -5.32 0.42
C GLY A 174 -9.28 -4.72 1.46
N ASP A 175 -8.73 -4.47 2.64
CA ASP A 175 -9.47 -3.97 3.80
C ASP A 175 -10.24 -2.65 3.56
N ILE A 176 -9.87 -1.84 2.57
CA ILE A 176 -10.56 -0.59 2.24
C ILE A 176 -11.61 -0.75 1.12
N ALA A 177 -11.80 -1.96 0.60
CA ALA A 177 -12.79 -2.23 -0.43
C ALA A 177 -14.21 -1.98 0.13
N GLY A 178 -15.03 -1.25 -0.62
CA GLY A 178 -16.44 -1.04 -0.26
C GLY A 178 -16.69 0.04 0.81
N ALA A 179 -15.72 0.90 1.13
CA ALA A 179 -16.01 2.17 1.79
C ALA A 179 -17.05 2.92 0.93
N GLN A 180 -18.30 2.97 1.39
CA GLN A 180 -19.45 3.46 0.61
C GLN A 180 -19.42 4.98 0.42
N GLU A 181 -18.50 5.66 1.09
CA GLU A 181 -18.32 7.10 1.04
C GLU A 181 -17.41 7.54 -0.10
N GLN A 182 -17.45 8.84 -0.34
CA GLN A 182 -16.57 9.55 -1.23
C GLN A 182 -15.10 9.31 -0.92
N TYR A 183 -14.74 9.15 0.34
CA TYR A 183 -13.35 8.96 0.73
C TYR A 183 -13.25 7.78 1.66
N VAL A 184 -12.10 7.11 1.63
CA VAL A 184 -11.78 6.20 2.73
C VAL A 184 -11.55 7.10 3.93
N ASN A 185 -12.53 7.18 4.83
CA ASN A 185 -12.40 7.93 6.07
C ASN A 185 -11.16 7.43 6.84
N PRO A 186 -10.36 8.29 7.50
CA PRO A 186 -9.14 7.85 8.16
C PRO A 186 -9.43 6.76 9.18
N PHE A 187 -10.59 6.80 9.83
CA PHE A 187 -11.02 5.83 10.86
C PHE A 187 -12.05 4.81 10.37
N HIS A 188 -12.22 4.62 9.04
CA HIS A 188 -13.23 3.73 8.45
C HIS A 188 -13.20 2.28 9.02
N GLY A 189 -12.02 1.80 9.41
CA GLY A 189 -11.84 0.45 9.91
C GLY A 189 -12.51 0.20 11.27
N TYR A 190 -12.80 1.25 12.04
CA TYR A 190 -13.54 1.16 13.30
C TYR A 190 -15.07 1.05 13.13
N GLY A 191 -15.59 1.00 11.90
CA GLY A 191 -17.01 0.88 11.59
C GLY A 191 -17.67 2.21 11.23
N SER A 192 -19.01 2.23 11.16
CA SER A 192 -19.93 3.31 10.70
C SER A 192 -19.84 4.66 11.45
N TYR A 193 -18.67 5.05 11.95
CA TYR A 193 -18.35 6.43 12.36
C TYR A 193 -18.19 7.38 11.17
N ALA A 194 -18.79 7.02 10.03
CA ALA A 194 -18.94 7.79 8.80
C ALA A 194 -19.53 9.20 9.00
N LEU A 195 -20.14 9.50 10.15
CA LEU A 195 -20.78 10.80 10.41
C LEU A 195 -20.24 11.55 11.62
N ASP A 196 -19.74 10.86 12.63
CA ASP A 196 -19.16 11.50 13.80
C ASP A 196 -17.64 11.46 13.62
N GLU A 197 -17.09 12.54 13.06
CA GLU A 197 -15.68 12.91 13.08
C GLU A 197 -15.17 12.81 14.53
N ALA A 198 -14.84 11.60 14.98
CA ALA A 198 -14.52 11.31 16.36
C ALA A 198 -13.48 10.20 16.47
N LEU A 199 -12.54 10.35 17.41
CA LEU A 199 -11.63 9.28 17.79
C LEU A 199 -12.45 8.09 18.32
N PRO A 200 -12.09 6.86 17.95
CA PRO A 200 -12.67 5.66 18.53
C PRO A 200 -12.67 5.73 20.06
N PRO A 201 -13.77 5.39 20.75
CA PRO A 201 -13.85 5.47 22.21
C PRO A 201 -12.69 4.75 22.92
N SER A 202 -12.33 3.54 22.46
CA SER A 202 -11.21 2.76 22.98
C SER A 202 -9.87 3.49 22.89
N LEU A 203 -9.60 4.15 21.77
CA LEU A 203 -8.39 4.95 21.56
C LEU A 203 -8.38 6.18 22.47
N ARG A 204 -9.51 6.90 22.55
CA ARG A 204 -9.65 8.08 23.40
C ARG A 204 -9.47 7.74 24.88
N ASP A 205 -10.02 6.61 25.34
CA ASP A 205 -9.90 6.17 26.73
C ASP A 205 -8.46 5.75 27.06
N ALA A 206 -7.80 5.00 26.17
CA ALA A 206 -6.39 4.62 26.32
C ALA A 206 -5.46 5.84 26.45
N LEU A 207 -5.68 6.86 25.61
CA LEU A 207 -4.92 8.11 25.66
C LEU A 207 -5.09 8.87 26.99
N ARG A 208 -6.30 8.83 27.58
CA ARG A 208 -6.62 9.47 28.87
C ARG A 208 -6.02 8.72 30.05
N GLN A 209 -6.01 7.38 30.01
CA GLN A 209 -5.53 6.51 31.09
C GLN A 209 -4.00 6.48 31.25
N ASN A 210 -3.24 7.22 30.43
CA ASN A 210 -1.77 7.32 30.47
C ASN A 210 -1.01 6.03 30.11
N GLU A 211 -1.68 5.02 29.56
CA GLU A 211 -1.03 3.80 29.09
C GLU A 211 -1.44 3.53 27.64
N VAL A 212 -0.53 3.84 26.71
CA VAL A 212 -0.69 3.41 25.30
C VAL A 212 -0.17 1.98 25.21
N ASP A 213 -1.06 1.03 25.43
CA ASP A 213 -0.75 -0.39 25.25
C ASP A 213 -0.25 -0.63 23.80
N PRO A 214 0.91 -1.29 23.61
CA PRO A 214 1.39 -1.71 22.29
C PRO A 214 0.33 -2.46 21.47
N SER A 215 -0.60 -3.17 22.10
CA SER A 215 -1.71 -3.87 21.44
C SER A 215 -2.67 -2.88 20.76
N ILE A 216 -2.98 -1.74 21.39
CA ILE A 216 -3.85 -0.69 20.86
C ILE A 216 -3.17 0.03 19.71
N LEU A 217 -1.88 0.34 19.87
CA LEU A 217 -1.10 0.95 18.80
C LEU A 217 -1.03 0.02 17.57
N ARG A 218 -0.84 -1.28 17.80
CA ARG A 218 -0.86 -2.29 16.75
C ARG A 218 -2.24 -2.42 16.10
N ASP A 219 -3.32 -2.40 16.87
CA ASP A 219 -4.68 -2.43 16.35
C ASP A 219 -5.00 -1.18 15.50
N TYR A 220 -4.57 -0.01 15.95
CA TYR A 220 -4.70 1.24 15.20
C TYR A 220 -4.00 1.17 13.85
N TRP A 221 -2.72 0.78 13.82
CA TRP A 221 -1.94 0.77 12.60
C TRP A 221 -2.26 -0.41 11.67
N LEU A 222 -2.35 -1.62 12.23
CA LEU A 222 -2.42 -2.87 11.46
C LEU A 222 -3.73 -3.64 11.70
N GLY A 223 -4.41 -3.43 12.81
CA GLY A 223 -5.65 -4.15 13.11
C GLY A 223 -6.86 -3.42 12.54
N THR A 224 -7.83 -3.20 13.41
CA THR A 224 -9.12 -2.58 13.10
C THR A 224 -8.97 -1.19 12.51
N GLY A 225 -8.01 -0.38 12.98
CA GLY A 225 -7.86 1.00 12.51
C GLY A 225 -7.37 1.13 11.07
N ARG A 226 -6.66 0.12 10.55
CA ARG A 226 -6.17 0.06 9.15
C ARG A 226 -5.34 1.27 8.71
N MET A 227 -4.71 1.98 9.65
CA MET A 227 -3.98 3.22 9.34
C MET A 227 -2.76 3.01 8.45
N TYR A 228 -2.30 1.77 8.32
CA TYR A 228 -1.26 1.38 7.37
C TYR A 228 -1.55 1.81 5.92
N THR A 229 -2.81 2.01 5.54
CA THR A 229 -3.14 2.43 4.18
C THR A 229 -2.65 3.83 3.84
N TRP A 230 -2.37 4.65 4.86
CA TRP A 230 -1.97 6.07 4.74
C TRP A 230 -0.47 6.30 4.90
N VAL A 231 0.32 5.24 5.14
CA VAL A 231 1.77 5.38 5.28
C VAL A 231 2.48 5.11 3.96
N ARG A 232 3.67 5.67 3.80
CA ARG A 232 4.50 5.43 2.62
C ARG A 232 4.83 3.95 2.47
N PRO A 233 4.66 3.37 1.27
CA PRO A 233 4.97 1.97 1.00
C PRO A 233 6.45 1.69 0.75
N ASP A 234 7.32 2.69 0.83
CA ASP A 234 8.75 2.52 0.59
C ASP A 234 9.58 2.48 1.89
N LYS A 235 8.99 2.67 3.08
CA LYS A 235 9.73 2.59 4.35
C LYS A 235 10.06 1.15 4.74
N PHE A 236 11.20 0.67 4.26
CA PHE A 236 11.73 -0.65 4.57
C PHE A 236 12.28 -0.72 6.01
N PRO A 237 11.92 -1.74 6.81
CA PRO A 237 12.36 -1.85 8.20
C PRO A 237 13.78 -2.43 8.34
N VAL A 238 14.74 -1.90 7.56
CA VAL A 238 16.13 -2.38 7.50
C VAL A 238 16.84 -2.19 8.84
N HIS A 239 16.76 -0.99 9.42
CA HIS A 239 17.43 -0.70 10.69
C HIS A 239 16.90 -1.60 11.83
N GLN A 240 15.59 -1.82 11.87
CA GLN A 240 14.93 -2.70 12.83
C GLN A 240 15.39 -4.15 12.65
N ALA A 241 15.57 -4.61 11.41
CA ALA A 241 16.05 -5.96 11.12
C ALA A 241 17.46 -6.22 11.68
N PHE A 242 18.35 -5.24 11.58
CA PHE A 242 19.70 -5.32 12.16
C PHE A 242 19.72 -5.15 13.69
N SER A 243 18.81 -4.33 14.23
CA SER A 243 18.74 -4.05 15.68
C SER A 243 18.09 -5.19 16.47
N ASP A 244 17.03 -5.79 15.92
CA ASP A 244 16.28 -6.87 16.53
C ASP A 244 16.84 -8.22 16.04
N GLY A 245 18.11 -8.46 16.35
CA GLY A 245 18.82 -9.69 16.05
C GLY A 245 18.26 -10.86 16.84
N LEU A 246 17.09 -11.37 16.43
CA LEU A 246 16.50 -12.55 17.02
C LEU A 246 17.45 -13.72 16.76
N LYS A 247 18.16 -14.11 17.82
CA LYS A 247 18.90 -15.35 17.83
C LYS A 247 17.89 -16.45 18.09
N LEU A 248 17.62 -17.29 17.09
CA LEU A 248 17.00 -18.58 17.34
C LEU A 248 17.86 -19.25 18.42
N LEU A 249 17.28 -19.47 19.60
CA LEU A 249 18.02 -19.99 20.75
C LEU A 249 18.66 -21.32 20.34
N ASP A 250 19.98 -21.42 20.53
CA ASP A 250 20.70 -22.69 20.46
C ASP A 250 20.17 -23.58 21.57
N CYS A 251 19.18 -24.39 21.23
CA CYS A 251 18.75 -25.45 22.10
C CYS A 251 19.76 -26.58 21.96
N PRO A 252 20.47 -26.95 23.04
CA PRO A 252 21.41 -28.05 22.99
C PRO A 252 20.68 -29.29 22.48
N ASP A 253 21.31 -29.99 21.55
CA ASP A 253 20.74 -31.20 20.97
C ASP A 253 20.57 -32.22 22.10
N ARG A 254 19.30 -32.52 22.43
CA ARG A 254 18.96 -33.53 23.45
C ARG A 254 18.85 -34.94 22.84
N SER A 255 19.23 -35.10 21.57
CA SER A 255 19.27 -36.40 20.89
C SER A 255 20.30 -37.31 21.55
N SER A 256 19.87 -38.02 22.58
CA SER A 256 20.53 -39.24 23.02
C SER A 256 20.45 -40.23 21.86
N ALA A 257 21.53 -40.96 21.60
CA ALA A 257 21.81 -41.77 20.40
C ALA A 257 20.83 -42.93 20.13
N GLY A 258 19.55 -42.63 19.95
CA GLY A 258 18.51 -43.51 19.41
C GLY A 258 18.26 -43.17 17.94
N SER A 259 17.84 -44.18 17.17
CA SER A 259 17.49 -44.10 15.74
C SER A 259 16.87 -42.75 15.38
N LEU A 260 17.56 -41.98 14.52
CA LEU A 260 17.01 -40.75 13.95
C LEU A 260 15.65 -41.05 13.31
N ALA A 261 14.69 -40.14 13.49
CA ALA A 261 13.43 -40.24 12.76
C ALA A 261 13.72 -40.19 11.25
N PRO A 262 12.98 -40.92 10.39
CA PRO A 262 13.27 -40.97 8.95
C PRO A 262 13.39 -39.58 8.28
N PHE A 263 12.61 -38.61 8.77
CA PHE A 263 12.66 -37.23 8.29
C PHE A 263 13.98 -36.50 8.64
N GLN A 264 14.57 -36.80 9.80
CA GLN A 264 15.86 -36.22 10.23
C GLN A 264 17.05 -36.83 9.48
N ALA A 265 16.87 -38.03 8.91
CA ALA A 265 17.88 -38.70 8.10
C ALA A 265 17.93 -38.19 6.65
N LEU A 266 17.03 -37.27 6.27
CA LEU A 266 17.03 -36.68 4.94
C LEU A 266 18.27 -35.79 4.74
N PRO A 267 18.89 -35.82 3.54
CA PRO A 267 19.92 -34.86 3.15
C PRO A 267 19.44 -33.40 3.29
N LEU A 268 20.37 -32.49 3.58
CA LEU A 268 20.07 -31.08 3.85
C LEU A 268 19.39 -30.38 2.66
N ASP A 269 19.80 -30.70 1.45
CA ASP A 269 19.20 -30.24 0.19
C ASP A 269 17.76 -30.72 0.04
N VAL A 270 17.44 -31.96 0.45
CA VAL A 270 16.05 -32.45 0.48
C VAL A 270 15.23 -31.72 1.53
N LEU A 271 15.78 -31.48 2.72
CA LEU A 271 15.11 -30.69 3.76
C LEU A 271 14.83 -29.26 3.27
N LEU A 272 15.79 -28.63 2.59
CA LEU A 272 15.61 -27.32 1.98
C LEU A 272 14.53 -27.33 0.89
N ALA A 273 14.55 -28.34 0.00
CA ALA A 273 13.52 -28.48 -1.03
C ALA A 273 12.12 -28.62 -0.40
N VAL A 274 11.99 -29.37 0.71
CA VAL A 274 10.74 -29.44 1.47
C VAL A 274 10.31 -28.05 1.95
N THR A 275 11.23 -27.23 2.49
CA THR A 275 10.88 -25.88 2.94
C THR A 275 10.32 -25.01 1.82
N GLN A 276 10.82 -25.13 0.59
CA GLN A 276 10.33 -24.35 -0.57
C GLN A 276 8.87 -24.62 -0.93
N HIS A 277 8.33 -25.78 -0.54
CA HIS A 277 6.94 -26.16 -0.75
C HIS A 277 6.02 -25.86 0.44
N GLN A 278 6.53 -25.22 1.48
CA GLN A 278 5.78 -24.87 2.70
C GLN A 278 5.63 -23.36 2.84
N SER A 279 4.71 -22.90 3.68
CA SER A 279 4.70 -21.50 4.09
C SER A 279 5.81 -21.23 5.11
N LEU A 280 6.29 -19.99 5.22
CA LEU A 280 7.26 -19.63 6.27
C LEU A 280 6.74 -19.99 7.68
N ARG A 281 5.43 -19.87 7.91
CA ARG A 281 4.78 -20.26 9.16
C ARG A 281 4.95 -21.77 9.45
N ASP A 282 4.76 -22.61 8.45
CA ASP A 282 4.88 -24.06 8.60
C ASP A 282 6.33 -24.47 8.80
N VAL A 283 7.26 -23.82 8.10
CA VAL A 283 8.70 -24.00 8.34
C VAL A 283 9.07 -23.62 9.76
N LEU A 284 8.63 -22.48 10.27
CA LEU A 284 8.89 -22.08 11.65
C LEU A 284 8.26 -23.04 12.67
N SER A 285 7.08 -23.58 12.37
CA SER A 285 6.43 -24.60 13.19
C SER A 285 7.25 -25.90 13.21
N LEU A 286 7.77 -26.33 12.06
CA LEU A 286 8.67 -27.48 11.96
C LEU A 286 9.95 -27.28 12.80
N LEU A 287 10.57 -26.10 12.72
CA LEU A 287 11.75 -25.75 13.53
C LEU A 287 11.43 -25.73 15.03
N ALA A 288 10.21 -25.35 15.42
CA ALA A 288 9.79 -25.38 16.82
C ALA A 288 9.58 -26.80 17.35
N LEU A 289 9.15 -27.74 16.50
CA LEU A 289 8.78 -29.11 16.88
C LEU A 289 9.95 -30.10 16.84
N CYS A 290 10.98 -29.86 16.03
CA CYS A 290 12.08 -30.81 15.83
C CYS A 290 13.45 -30.16 16.05
N THR A 291 14.11 -30.48 17.16
CA THR A 291 15.40 -29.89 17.53
C THR A 291 16.51 -30.20 16.52
N SER A 292 16.53 -31.41 15.96
CA SER A 292 17.53 -31.83 14.97
C SER A 292 17.35 -31.09 13.64
N VAL A 293 16.10 -31.01 13.12
CA VAL A 293 15.80 -30.23 11.90
C VAL A 293 16.10 -28.75 12.13
N ARG A 294 15.78 -28.22 13.33
CA ARG A 294 16.16 -26.86 13.70
C ARG A 294 17.67 -26.65 13.67
N ALA A 295 18.44 -27.55 14.26
CA ALA A 295 19.91 -27.44 14.24
C ALA A 295 20.47 -27.45 12.81
N CYS A 296 19.89 -28.27 11.92
CA CYS A 296 20.28 -28.32 10.51
C CYS A 296 19.90 -27.05 9.72
N LEU A 297 18.70 -26.51 9.93
CA LEU A 297 18.14 -25.42 9.12
C LEU A 297 18.37 -24.02 9.68
N THR A 298 18.67 -23.88 10.98
CA THR A 298 18.92 -22.57 11.61
C THR A 298 20.05 -21.79 10.92
N PRO A 299 21.20 -22.42 10.54
CA PRO A 299 22.24 -21.71 9.78
C PRO A 299 21.77 -21.18 8.41
N LEU A 300 20.65 -21.68 7.90
CA LEU A 300 20.09 -21.34 6.59
C LEU A 300 18.80 -20.52 6.71
N ILE A 301 18.43 -20.05 7.91
CA ILE A 301 17.14 -19.40 8.16
C ILE A 301 16.96 -18.13 7.33
N ASP A 302 18.03 -17.36 7.11
CA ASP A 302 17.97 -16.17 6.26
C ASP A 302 17.75 -16.53 4.79
N THR A 303 18.35 -17.62 4.31
CA THR A 303 18.10 -18.13 2.95
C THR A 303 16.65 -18.55 2.79
N ILE A 304 16.13 -19.30 3.77
CA ILE A 304 14.73 -19.75 3.81
C ILE A 304 13.79 -18.54 3.86
N ALA A 305 14.01 -17.60 4.78
CA ALA A 305 13.18 -16.42 4.93
C ALA A 305 13.12 -15.59 3.65
N ARG A 306 14.27 -15.37 3.00
CA ARG A 306 14.35 -14.67 1.72
C ARG A 306 13.53 -15.35 0.62
N GLN A 307 13.53 -16.69 0.55
CA GLN A 307 12.77 -17.45 -0.44
C GLN A 307 11.26 -17.34 -0.24
N HIS A 308 10.79 -17.14 0.99
CA HIS A 308 9.36 -17.03 1.30
C HIS A 308 8.81 -15.60 1.32
N LEU A 309 9.68 -14.59 1.22
CA LEU A 309 9.24 -13.21 1.15
C LEU A 309 8.53 -12.93 -0.19
N PRO A 310 7.39 -12.22 -0.18
CA PRO A 310 6.75 -11.83 -1.42
C PRO A 310 7.64 -10.85 -2.20
N ALA A 311 7.47 -10.77 -3.52
CA ALA A 311 8.21 -9.82 -4.37
C ALA A 311 8.07 -8.37 -3.89
N SER A 312 6.92 -8.01 -3.31
CA SER A 312 6.68 -6.71 -2.68
C SER A 312 7.63 -6.42 -1.52
N ALA A 313 8.20 -7.40 -0.84
CA ALA A 313 9.12 -7.16 0.27
C ALA A 313 10.52 -6.72 -0.19
N PHE A 314 10.79 -6.72 -1.49
CA PHE A 314 12.07 -6.33 -2.07
C PHE A 314 12.00 -4.92 -2.67
N PRO A 315 13.14 -4.19 -2.70
CA PRO A 315 13.21 -2.92 -3.41
C PRO A 315 13.04 -3.15 -4.91
N SER A 316 12.34 -2.23 -5.57
CA SER A 316 12.33 -2.14 -7.04
C SER A 316 13.64 -1.56 -7.58
N ALA A 317 13.80 -1.56 -8.91
CA ALA A 317 14.98 -1.01 -9.56
C ALA A 317 15.28 0.45 -9.17
N PHE A 318 14.25 1.30 -9.06
CA PHE A 318 14.45 2.71 -8.68
C PHE A 318 14.69 2.91 -7.18
N GLU A 319 14.31 1.94 -6.34
CA GLU A 319 14.54 1.98 -4.88
C GLU A 319 15.89 1.36 -4.49
N GLN A 320 16.57 0.67 -5.41
CA GLN A 320 17.74 -0.14 -5.11
C GLN A 320 18.90 0.67 -4.51
N GLU A 321 19.16 1.87 -5.02
CA GLU A 321 20.22 2.74 -4.50
C GLU A 321 19.92 3.16 -3.06
N TRP A 322 18.69 3.60 -2.81
CA TRP A 322 18.26 4.01 -1.48
C TRP A 322 18.22 2.84 -0.49
N TRP A 323 17.76 1.67 -0.92
CA TRP A 323 17.83 0.44 -0.13
C TRP A 323 19.26 0.10 0.27
N ASN A 324 20.21 0.14 -0.67
CA ASN A 324 21.62 -0.14 -0.40
C ASN A 324 22.19 0.84 0.64
N GLU A 325 21.80 2.11 0.57
CA GLU A 325 22.17 3.12 1.54
C GLU A 325 21.57 2.85 2.93
N LEU A 326 20.32 2.38 3.02
CA LEU A 326 19.71 1.94 4.29
C LEU A 326 20.49 0.78 4.91
N VAL A 327 20.86 -0.23 4.11
CA VAL A 327 21.65 -1.38 4.56
C VAL A 327 23.01 -0.93 5.10
N ARG A 328 23.69 -0.05 4.36
CA ARG A 328 25.00 0.49 4.77
C ARG A 328 24.91 1.26 6.08
N LYS A 329 23.89 2.12 6.24
CA LYS A 329 23.65 2.90 7.46
C LYS A 329 23.32 2.03 8.67
N ALA A 330 22.66 0.89 8.46
CA ALA A 330 22.38 -0.07 9.52
C ALA A 330 23.62 -0.91 9.92
N GLY A 331 24.79 -0.65 9.33
CA GLY A 331 26.04 -1.36 9.63
C GLY A 331 26.16 -2.72 8.95
N GLY A 332 25.27 -3.05 8.00
CA GLY A 332 25.25 -4.32 7.30
C GLY A 332 26.10 -4.34 6.03
N GLN A 333 26.46 -5.55 5.60
CA GLN A 333 26.89 -5.83 4.23
C GLN A 333 25.77 -6.59 3.50
N SER A 334 25.62 -6.36 2.19
CA SER A 334 24.55 -6.99 1.39
C SER A 334 24.59 -8.53 1.41
N ARG A 335 25.77 -9.13 1.61
CA ARG A 335 25.94 -10.59 1.67
C ARG A 335 25.37 -11.24 2.93
N ASP A 336 25.34 -10.51 4.05
CA ASP A 336 24.95 -11.01 5.37
C ASP A 336 23.69 -10.28 5.89
N PHE A 337 22.77 -9.97 4.98
CA PHE A 337 21.53 -9.28 5.36
C PHE A 337 20.64 -10.22 6.19
N PRO A 338 20.11 -9.78 7.36
CA PRO A 338 19.35 -10.63 8.28
C PRO A 338 17.90 -10.79 7.79
N TRP A 339 17.74 -11.53 6.69
CA TRP A 339 16.47 -11.75 6.00
C TRP A 339 15.37 -12.28 6.92
N PHE A 340 15.69 -13.10 7.90
CA PHE A 340 14.72 -13.63 8.85
C PHE A 340 14.19 -12.55 9.80
N SER A 341 15.09 -11.76 10.40
CA SER A 341 14.69 -10.60 11.20
C SER A 341 13.92 -9.59 10.35
N TYR A 342 14.38 -9.33 9.13
CA TYR A 342 13.71 -8.44 8.18
C TYR A 342 12.30 -8.92 7.85
N ALA A 343 12.11 -10.21 7.56
CA ALA A 343 10.79 -10.77 7.28
C ALA A 343 9.84 -10.53 8.45
N ARG A 344 10.28 -10.79 9.69
CA ARG A 344 9.49 -10.51 10.89
C ARG A 344 9.13 -9.03 11.01
N GLN A 345 10.08 -8.13 10.74
CA GLN A 345 9.83 -6.70 10.79
C GLN A 345 8.88 -6.22 9.67
N CYS A 346 8.92 -6.83 8.48
CA CYS A 346 7.95 -6.58 7.43
C CYS A 346 6.51 -6.89 7.89
N TYR A 347 6.27 -8.02 8.56
CA TYR A 347 4.95 -8.36 9.10
C TYR A 347 4.45 -7.41 10.19
N GLN A 348 5.34 -6.64 10.80
CA GLN A 348 5.02 -5.65 11.84
C GLN A 348 5.02 -4.21 11.30
N SER A 349 5.41 -4.00 10.05
CA SER A 349 5.55 -2.67 9.46
C SER A 349 4.26 -2.26 8.73
N PRO A 350 3.64 -1.13 9.11
CA PRO A 350 2.52 -0.56 8.36
C PRO A 350 2.89 -0.31 6.89
N SER A 351 4.10 0.18 6.64
CA SER A 351 4.59 0.48 5.29
C SER A 351 4.69 -0.76 4.42
N MET A 352 5.20 -1.86 4.96
CA MET A 352 5.32 -3.12 4.21
C MET A 352 3.95 -3.76 3.96
N ARG A 353 3.01 -3.65 4.90
CA ARG A 353 1.62 -4.08 4.67
C ARG A 353 0.96 -3.24 3.58
N ASN A 354 1.20 -1.92 3.55
CA ASN A 354 0.68 -1.07 2.48
C ASN A 354 1.28 -1.45 1.12
N ARG A 355 2.59 -1.67 1.08
CA ARG A 355 3.31 -2.09 -0.12
C ARG A 355 2.82 -3.42 -0.66
N GLU A 356 2.56 -4.39 0.21
CA GLU A 356 1.98 -5.68 -0.19
C GLU A 356 0.59 -5.53 -0.79
N ARG A 357 -0.26 -4.70 -0.19
CA ARG A 357 -1.57 -4.34 -0.77
C ARG A 357 -1.41 -3.71 -2.15
N ILE A 358 -0.51 -2.74 -2.30
CA ILE A 358 -0.24 -2.08 -3.59
C ILE A 358 0.18 -3.09 -4.64
N TRP A 359 1.14 -3.96 -4.31
CA TRP A 359 1.58 -5.04 -5.18
C TRP A 359 0.44 -5.95 -5.61
N GLY A 360 -0.46 -6.32 -4.68
CA GLY A 360 -1.66 -7.10 -4.98
C GLY A 360 -2.58 -6.41 -5.98
N ILE A 361 -2.76 -5.10 -5.87
CA ILE A 361 -3.56 -4.29 -6.79
C ILE A 361 -2.90 -4.18 -8.17
N CYS A 362 -1.58 -3.99 -8.23
CA CYS A 362 -0.85 -3.95 -9.50
C CYS A 362 -1.06 -5.24 -10.31
N LYS A 363 -0.93 -6.40 -9.66
CA LYS A 363 -1.16 -7.71 -10.32
C LYS A 363 -2.58 -7.85 -10.85
N GLN A 364 -3.59 -7.47 -10.05
CA GLN A 364 -4.99 -7.53 -10.48
C GLN A 364 -5.23 -6.63 -11.70
N LEU A 365 -4.65 -5.43 -11.74
CA LEU A 365 -4.78 -4.53 -12.89
C LEU A 365 -4.13 -5.10 -14.15
N GLU A 366 -2.96 -5.72 -14.06
CA GLU A 366 -2.34 -6.36 -15.21
C GLU A 366 -3.19 -7.53 -15.72
N GLU A 367 -3.74 -8.35 -14.82
CA GLU A 367 -4.66 -9.43 -15.17
C GLU A 367 -5.94 -8.91 -15.85
N LEU A 368 -6.54 -7.85 -15.31
CA LEU A 368 -7.72 -7.19 -15.89
C LEU A 368 -7.41 -6.58 -17.26
N ALA A 369 -6.22 -6.00 -17.44
CA ALA A 369 -5.80 -5.47 -18.74
C ALA A 369 -5.67 -6.56 -19.81
N ILE A 370 -5.23 -7.76 -19.44
CA ILE A 370 -5.21 -8.93 -20.33
C ILE A 370 -6.64 -9.39 -20.63
N GLN A 371 -7.50 -9.49 -19.62
CA GLN A 371 -8.90 -9.91 -19.78
C GLN A 371 -9.69 -8.97 -20.71
N HIS A 372 -9.38 -7.68 -20.67
CA HIS A 372 -10.01 -6.65 -21.50
C HIS A 372 -9.25 -6.37 -22.81
N HIS A 373 -8.29 -7.21 -23.18
CA HIS A 373 -7.53 -7.12 -24.43
C HIS A 373 -6.77 -5.79 -24.64
N VAL A 374 -6.43 -5.11 -23.55
CA VAL A 374 -5.55 -3.94 -23.57
C VAL A 374 -4.08 -4.39 -23.60
N LEU A 375 -3.77 -5.48 -22.91
CA LEU A 375 -2.49 -6.18 -23.00
C LEU A 375 -2.68 -7.50 -23.77
N GLN A 376 -1.69 -7.84 -24.59
CA GLN A 376 -1.59 -9.11 -25.32
C GLN A 376 -0.80 -10.16 -24.55
#